data_AF-A0A2E0T985-F1
#
_entry.id   AF-A0A2E0T985-F1
#
_cell.length_a   1.000
_cell.length_b   1.000
_cell.length_c   1.000
_cell.angle_alpha   90.00
_cell.angle_beta   90.00
_cell.angle_gamma   90.00
#
_symmetry.space_group_name_H-M   'P 1'
#
loop_
_entity.id
_entity.type
_entity.pdbx_description
1 polymer ?
#
loop_
_entity_poly.entity_id
_entity_poly.type
_entity_poly.pdbx_seq_one_letter_code
_entity_poly.pdbx_strand_id
1 'polypeptide(L)'
;MLYLVLTALVTVACAIGIPLTVGRSREGRWGTRRGAPVSAGTSPYREGVLRAELPNGAPWALRFTSGANAAWAVLTMMIFAPAGLLLLLFTADEAPLAALPLLAVCVDGFVLGGFLLGSARALLRREKLDEIPKRATWSLLHHGAVMLTMLLIGLLSGEWFMAAMSAVPCGVGIGLAVALRGAARKASRLGGELPGGEGPGGELPGGELPVADALG
;
A
#
# COMPACT_ATOMS: atom_id res chain seq x y z
N MET A 1 -16.35 -16.43 20.51
CA MET A 1 -15.04 -15.87 20.91
C MET A 1 -13.89 -16.29 20.01
N LEU A 2 -13.72 -17.58 19.68
CA LEU A 2 -12.61 -18.07 18.83
C LEU A 2 -12.47 -17.29 17.50
N TYR A 3 -13.58 -17.02 16.82
CA TYR A 3 -13.58 -16.25 15.57
C TYR A 3 -12.93 -14.86 15.70
N LEU A 4 -13.31 -14.10 16.73
CA LEU A 4 -12.78 -12.74 16.94
C LEU A 4 -11.28 -12.76 17.28
N VAL A 5 -10.83 -13.77 18.03
CA VAL A 5 -9.41 -13.97 18.33
C VAL A 5 -8.64 -14.26 17.04
N LEU A 6 -9.13 -15.17 16.19
CA LEU A 6 -8.50 -15.48 14.91
C LEU A 6 -8.45 -14.24 14.00
N THR A 7 -9.55 -13.51 13.89
CA THR A 7 -9.60 -12.27 13.09
C THR A 7 -8.61 -11.22 13.61
N ALA A 8 -8.51 -11.04 14.93
CA ALA A 8 -7.54 -10.12 15.52
C ALA A 8 -6.10 -10.55 15.21
N LEU A 9 -5.78 -11.84 15.36
CA LEU A 9 -4.46 -12.39 15.04
C LEU A 9 -4.10 -12.20 13.57
N VAL A 10 -5.02 -12.51 12.64
CA VAL A 10 -4.81 -12.30 11.20
C VAL A 10 -4.63 -10.82 10.88
N THR A 11 -5.43 -9.94 11.49
CA THR A 11 -5.33 -8.49 11.31
C THR A 11 -3.95 -7.99 11.73
N VAL A 12 -3.48 -8.38 12.92
CA VAL A 12 -2.15 -8.02 13.43
C VAL A 12 -1.04 -8.59 12.54
N ALA A 13 -1.16 -9.87 12.14
CA ALA A 13 -0.21 -10.52 11.27
C ALA A 13 -0.09 -9.83 9.90
N CYS A 14 -1.19 -9.42 9.28
CA CYS A 14 -1.18 -8.68 8.01
C CYS A 14 -0.66 -7.24 8.19
N ALA A 15 -1.16 -6.53 9.21
CA ALA A 15 -0.83 -5.13 9.47
C ALA A 15 0.65 -4.91 9.79
N ILE A 16 1.28 -5.86 10.49
CA ILE A 16 2.69 -5.79 10.89
C ILE A 16 3.55 -6.60 9.91
N GLY A 17 3.12 -7.80 9.54
CA GLY A 17 3.89 -8.71 8.71
C GLY A 17 4.18 -8.16 7.32
N ILE A 18 3.21 -7.54 6.64
CA ILE A 18 3.43 -6.96 5.30
C ILE A 18 4.48 -5.83 5.35
N PRO A 19 4.36 -4.80 6.21
CA PRO A 19 5.38 -3.76 6.33
C PRO A 19 6.76 -4.27 6.76
N LEU A 20 6.84 -5.26 7.64
CA LEU A 20 8.12 -5.79 8.10
C LEU A 20 8.82 -6.66 7.05
N THR A 21 8.09 -7.58 6.41
CA THR A 21 8.68 -8.51 5.44
C THR A 21 8.97 -7.84 4.11
N VAL A 22 8.03 -7.03 3.60
CA VAL A 22 8.16 -6.39 2.29
C VAL A 22 8.87 -5.04 2.42
N GLY A 23 8.48 -4.23 3.40
CA GLY A 23 8.97 -2.86 3.56
C GLY A 23 10.41 -2.76 4.08
N ARG A 24 10.95 -3.81 4.71
CA ARG A 24 12.37 -3.89 5.11
C ARG A 24 13.26 -4.58 4.08
N SER A 25 12.72 -5.06 2.96
CA SER A 25 13.55 -5.65 1.91
C SER A 25 14.65 -4.68 1.49
N ARG A 26 15.89 -5.19 1.49
CA ARG A 26 17.13 -4.43 1.28
C ARG A 26 17.51 -4.36 -0.20
N GLU A 27 16.54 -4.40 -1.10
CA GLU A 27 16.81 -4.45 -2.54
C GLU A 27 17.16 -3.08 -3.15
N GLY A 28 17.62 -2.11 -2.35
CA GLY A 28 18.01 -0.76 -2.82
C GLY A 28 16.86 0.09 -3.39
N ARG A 29 15.61 -0.41 -3.39
CA ARG A 29 14.45 0.21 -4.04
C ARG A 29 14.06 1.60 -3.53
N TRP A 30 14.52 1.95 -2.33
CA TRP A 30 14.23 3.23 -1.67
C TRP A 30 15.49 4.08 -1.47
N GLY A 31 16.48 3.89 -2.35
CA GLY A 31 17.78 4.53 -2.29
C GLY A 31 18.76 3.82 -1.35
N THR A 32 19.93 4.42 -1.17
CA THR A 32 20.98 3.93 -0.27
C THR A 32 21.24 4.95 0.85
N ARG A 33 21.83 4.48 1.95
CA ARG A 33 22.37 5.30 3.04
C ARG A 33 23.82 4.88 3.28
N ARG A 34 24.66 5.82 3.69
CA ARG A 34 26.02 5.50 4.11
C ARG A 34 25.97 4.79 5.46
N GLY A 35 26.58 3.60 5.51
CA GLY A 35 26.78 2.82 6.72
C GLY A 35 27.78 3.47 7.65
N ALA A 36 27.96 2.87 8.83
CA ALA A 36 28.98 3.28 9.77
C ALA A 36 30.37 3.23 9.10
N PRO A 37 31.28 4.17 9.41
CA PRO A 37 32.65 4.12 8.93
C PRO A 37 33.31 2.82 9.44
N VAL A 38 33.88 2.06 8.53
CA VAL A 38 34.67 0.87 8.83
C VAL A 38 36.11 1.16 8.41
N SER A 39 37.05 0.93 9.33
CA SER A 39 38.47 1.03 8.99
C SER A 39 38.82 -0.08 8.02
N ALA A 40 39.38 0.27 6.86
CA ALA A 40 39.86 -0.66 5.87
C ALA A 40 41.38 -0.54 5.77
N GLY A 41 42.05 -1.69 5.89
CA GLY A 41 43.51 -1.78 5.89
C GLY A 41 44.11 -1.75 7.31
N THR A 42 45.24 -2.44 7.47
CA THR A 42 46.09 -2.42 8.68
C THR A 42 47.50 -1.91 8.36
N SER A 43 47.70 -1.35 7.16
CA SER A 43 48.99 -0.90 6.65
C SER A 43 49.07 0.63 6.70
N PRO A 44 50.20 1.22 7.11
CA PRO A 44 50.37 2.67 7.26
C PRO A 44 50.17 3.47 5.95
N TYR A 45 50.18 2.80 4.79
CA TYR A 45 49.92 3.43 3.48
C TYR A 45 48.57 3.03 2.86
N ARG A 46 47.77 2.20 3.53
CA ARG A 46 46.45 1.74 3.05
C ARG A 46 45.34 1.88 4.09
N GLU A 47 45.57 2.59 5.19
CA GLU A 47 44.51 2.94 6.14
C GLU A 47 43.56 3.95 5.50
N GLY A 48 42.30 3.53 5.34
CA GLY A 48 41.24 4.36 4.80
C GLY A 48 39.93 4.10 5.53
N VAL A 49 39.12 5.14 5.70
CA VAL A 49 37.76 5.00 6.23
C VAL A 49 36.81 4.72 5.07
N LEU A 50 36.34 3.48 4.95
CA LEU A 50 35.31 3.12 3.99
C LEU A 50 33.93 3.24 4.64
N ARG A 51 32.94 3.70 3.88
CA ARG A 51 31.53 3.67 4.27
C ARG A 51 30.78 2.79 3.30
N ALA A 52 30.32 1.63 3.76
CA ALA A 52 29.49 0.75 2.95
C ALA A 52 28.16 1.44 2.62
N GLU A 53 27.71 1.40 1.36
CA GLU A 53 26.37 1.84 1.01
C GLU A 53 25.36 0.75 1.37
N LEU A 54 24.42 1.09 2.25
CA LEU A 54 23.37 0.18 2.68
C LEU A 54 22.05 0.57 2.03
N PRO A 55 21.28 -0.39 1.52
CA PRO A 55 19.97 -0.12 0.94
C PRO A 55 18.99 0.38 2.01
N ASN A 56 18.23 1.41 1.68
CA ASN A 56 17.13 1.89 2.51
C ASN A 56 15.91 0.99 2.31
N GLY A 57 15.18 0.78 3.41
CA GLY A 57 13.84 0.23 3.31
C GLY A 57 12.80 1.32 3.01
N ALA A 58 11.56 0.90 2.80
CA ALA A 58 10.46 1.82 2.53
C ALA A 58 10.32 2.90 3.62
N PRO A 59 10.07 4.17 3.26
CA PRO A 59 9.77 5.24 4.20
C PRO A 59 8.68 4.84 5.19
N TRP A 60 8.82 5.27 6.45
CA TRP A 60 7.91 4.88 7.53
C TRP A 60 6.45 5.21 7.22
N ALA A 61 6.18 6.34 6.56
CA ALA A 61 4.84 6.75 6.16
C ALA A 61 4.19 5.73 5.22
N LEU A 62 4.94 5.19 4.25
CA LEU A 62 4.43 4.19 3.31
C LEU A 62 4.20 2.84 4.00
N ARG A 63 5.06 2.48 4.96
CA ARG A 63 4.88 1.30 5.82
C ARG A 63 3.62 1.41 6.67
N PHE A 64 3.40 2.55 7.30
CA PHE A 64 2.21 2.81 8.11
C PHE A 64 0.95 2.74 7.25
N THR A 65 0.90 3.46 6.12
CA THR A 65 -0.26 3.43 5.22
C THR A 65 -0.54 2.03 4.70
N SER A 66 0.51 1.27 4.33
CA SER A 66 0.39 -0.13 3.90
C SER A 66 -0.17 -1.02 5.00
N GLY A 67 0.37 -0.93 6.22
CA GLY A 67 -0.10 -1.70 7.37
C GLY A 67 -1.55 -1.38 7.76
N ALA A 68 -1.92 -0.10 7.77
CA ALA A 68 -3.29 0.33 8.07
C ALA A 68 -4.30 -0.16 7.01
N ASN A 69 -3.95 -0.08 5.72
CA ASN A 69 -4.79 -0.61 4.65
C ASN A 69 -4.88 -2.14 4.70
N ALA A 70 -3.80 -2.84 5.05
CA ALA A 70 -3.82 -4.30 5.22
C ALA A 70 -4.71 -4.73 6.41
N ALA A 71 -4.63 -4.00 7.53
CA ALA A 71 -5.52 -4.22 8.67
C ALA A 71 -6.99 -4.03 8.25
N TRP A 72 -7.29 -2.91 7.60
CA TRP A 72 -8.63 -2.59 7.12
C TRP A 72 -9.18 -3.65 6.17
N ALA A 73 -8.37 -4.11 5.23
CA ALA A 73 -8.74 -5.17 4.30
C ALA A 73 -9.21 -6.44 5.02
N VAL A 74 -8.49 -6.87 6.07
CA VAL A 74 -8.87 -8.04 6.87
C VAL A 74 -10.19 -7.78 7.61
N LEU A 75 -10.35 -6.61 8.23
CA LEU A 75 -11.59 -6.25 8.92
C LEU A 75 -12.79 -6.20 7.95
N THR A 76 -12.60 -5.66 6.73
CA THR A 76 -13.64 -5.67 5.69
C THR A 76 -14.05 -7.09 5.33
N MET A 77 -13.10 -7.99 5.05
CA MET A 77 -13.41 -9.36 4.63
C MET A 77 -13.95 -10.24 5.75
N MET A 78 -13.47 -10.06 6.99
CA MET A 78 -13.77 -10.97 8.09
C MET A 78 -14.81 -10.41 9.08
N ILE A 79 -15.11 -9.12 9.07
CA ILE A 79 -16.10 -8.56 9.99
C ILE A 79 -17.22 -7.92 9.20
N PHE A 80 -16.92 -6.90 8.40
CA PHE A 80 -17.95 -6.06 7.81
C PHE A 80 -18.74 -6.74 6.69
N ALA A 81 -18.07 -7.41 5.75
CA ALA A 81 -18.77 -8.11 4.66
C ALA A 81 -19.63 -9.29 5.18
N PRO A 82 -19.14 -10.17 6.09
CA PRO A 82 -19.98 -11.20 6.70
C PRO A 82 -21.14 -10.62 7.53
N ALA A 83 -20.90 -9.57 8.32
CA ALA A 83 -21.96 -8.93 9.10
C ALA A 83 -23.04 -8.31 8.19
N GLY A 84 -22.65 -7.73 7.05
CA GLY A 84 -23.58 -7.23 6.05
C GLY A 84 -24.38 -8.36 5.37
N LEU A 85 -23.77 -9.52 5.10
CA LEU A 85 -24.48 -10.70 4.61
C LEU A 85 -25.45 -11.28 5.66
N LEU A 86 -25.12 -11.19 6.95
CA LEU A 86 -26.07 -11.56 8.00
C LEU A 86 -27.21 -10.55 8.09
N LEU A 87 -26.93 -9.24 7.99
CA LEU A 87 -27.94 -8.19 7.94
C LEU A 87 -28.90 -8.37 6.76
N LEU A 88 -28.39 -8.84 5.61
CA LEU A 88 -29.18 -9.15 4.44
C LEU A 88 -30.31 -10.14 4.74
N LEU A 89 -30.08 -11.14 5.60
CA LEU A 89 -31.10 -12.12 5.97
C LEU A 89 -32.30 -11.48 6.69
N PHE A 90 -32.06 -10.43 7.47
CA PHE A 90 -33.12 -9.69 8.16
C PHE A 90 -33.74 -8.61 7.28
N THR A 91 -32.97 -8.06 6.33
CA THR A 91 -33.40 -6.96 5.46
C THR A 91 -34.27 -7.46 4.30
N ALA A 92 -34.10 -8.72 3.88
CA ALA A 92 -34.81 -9.28 2.72
C ALA A 92 -36.34 -9.25 2.87
N ASP A 93 -36.84 -9.47 4.09
CA ASP A 93 -38.29 -9.52 4.36
C ASP A 93 -38.88 -8.12 4.57
N GLU A 94 -38.17 -7.22 5.27
CA GLU A 94 -38.66 -5.89 5.61
C GLU A 94 -38.44 -4.84 4.51
N ALA A 95 -37.34 -4.94 3.76
CA ALA A 95 -36.94 -3.98 2.74
C ALA A 95 -36.29 -4.68 1.53
N PRO A 96 -37.05 -5.47 0.75
CA PRO A 96 -36.51 -6.30 -0.34
C PRO A 96 -35.77 -5.49 -1.41
N LEU A 97 -36.18 -4.25 -1.66
CA LEU A 97 -35.50 -3.35 -2.60
C LEU A 97 -34.11 -2.92 -2.12
N ALA A 98 -33.88 -2.86 -0.80
CA ALA A 98 -32.57 -2.56 -0.21
C ALA A 98 -31.67 -3.80 -0.05
N ALA A 99 -32.24 -5.00 -0.11
CA ALA A 99 -31.50 -6.26 0.01
C ALA A 99 -30.52 -6.47 -1.17
N LEU A 100 -30.94 -6.15 -2.41
CA LEU A 100 -30.07 -6.30 -3.58
C LEU A 100 -28.79 -5.43 -3.54
N PRO A 101 -28.86 -4.10 -3.29
CA PRO A 101 -27.66 -3.30 -3.14
C PRO A 101 -26.82 -3.73 -1.94
N LEU A 102 -27.44 -4.17 -0.84
CA LEU A 102 -26.71 -4.72 0.31
C LEU A 102 -25.91 -5.98 -0.05
N LEU A 103 -26.50 -6.93 -0.77
CA LEU A 103 -25.79 -8.10 -1.27
C LEU A 103 -24.60 -7.70 -2.16
N ALA A 104 -24.83 -6.78 -3.10
CA ALA A 104 -23.80 -6.31 -4.01
C ALA A 104 -22.61 -5.67 -3.27
N VAL A 105 -22.85 -4.77 -2.31
CA VAL A 105 -21.76 -4.15 -1.54
C VAL A 105 -21.06 -5.16 -0.64
N CYS A 106 -21.76 -6.18 -0.11
CA CYS A 106 -21.10 -7.21 0.69
C CYS A 106 -20.14 -8.08 -0.15
N VAL A 107 -20.57 -8.51 -1.33
CA VAL A 107 -19.73 -9.27 -2.28
C VAL A 107 -18.54 -8.42 -2.73
N ASP A 108 -18.80 -7.14 -3.07
CA ASP A 108 -17.74 -6.19 -3.42
C ASP A 108 -16.74 -5.99 -2.27
N GLY A 109 -17.19 -6.04 -1.01
CA GLY A 109 -16.33 -5.92 0.18
C GLY A 109 -15.28 -7.03 0.29
N PHE A 110 -15.61 -8.27 -0.09
CA PHE A 110 -14.62 -9.36 -0.15
C PHE A 110 -13.57 -9.09 -1.22
N VAL A 111 -14.01 -8.68 -2.41
CA VAL A 111 -13.14 -8.37 -3.55
C VAL A 111 -12.22 -7.18 -3.22
N LEU A 112 -12.78 -6.12 -2.63
CA LEU A 112 -12.08 -4.93 -2.20
C LEU A 112 -10.97 -5.27 -1.20
N GLY A 113 -11.25 -6.12 -0.21
CA GLY A 113 -10.24 -6.57 0.76
C GLY A 113 -9.02 -7.21 0.08
N GLY A 114 -9.24 -8.09 -0.89
CA GLY A 114 -8.16 -8.67 -1.70
C GLY A 114 -7.33 -7.61 -2.42
N PHE A 115 -7.99 -6.62 -3.04
CA PHE A 115 -7.30 -5.52 -3.73
C PHE A 115 -6.52 -4.60 -2.79
N LEU A 116 -7.02 -4.34 -1.59
CA LEU A 116 -6.34 -3.52 -0.60
C LEU A 116 -5.06 -4.22 -0.07
N LEU A 117 -5.11 -5.53 0.20
CA LEU A 117 -3.92 -6.32 0.54
C LEU A 117 -2.89 -6.31 -0.60
N GLY A 118 -3.35 -6.51 -1.83
CA GLY A 118 -2.50 -6.42 -3.03
C GLY A 118 -1.86 -5.05 -3.19
N SER A 119 -2.61 -3.97 -2.91
CA SER A 119 -2.13 -2.58 -3.01
C SER A 119 -1.15 -2.23 -1.89
N ALA A 120 -1.39 -2.73 -0.66
CA ALA A 120 -0.48 -2.57 0.47
C ALA A 120 0.90 -3.17 0.17
N ARG A 121 0.93 -4.37 -0.43
CA ARG A 121 2.17 -5.01 -0.89
C ARG A 121 2.80 -4.27 -2.07
N ALA A 122 2.00 -3.95 -3.10
CA ALA A 122 2.46 -3.28 -4.31
C ALA A 122 3.09 -1.90 -4.01
N LEU A 123 2.49 -1.14 -3.08
CA LEU A 123 3.01 0.14 -2.60
C LEU A 123 4.43 0.02 -2.05
N LEU A 124 4.69 -0.98 -1.20
CA LEU A 124 6.00 -1.18 -0.59
C LEU A 124 7.05 -1.70 -1.57
N ARG A 125 6.61 -2.46 -2.58
CA ARG A 125 7.47 -2.97 -3.66
C ARG A 125 7.71 -1.97 -4.78
N ARG A 126 6.96 -0.86 -4.81
CA ARG A 126 6.90 0.09 -5.91
C ARG A 126 6.46 -0.55 -7.24
N GLU A 127 5.57 -1.52 -7.16
CA GLU A 127 5.02 -2.22 -8.32
C GLU A 127 3.63 -1.64 -8.65
N LYS A 128 3.33 -1.46 -9.95
CA LYS A 128 1.99 -1.04 -10.43
C LYS A 128 1.43 0.18 -9.67
N LEU A 129 2.26 1.19 -9.43
CA LEU A 129 1.90 2.37 -8.62
C LEU A 129 0.76 3.19 -9.25
N ASP A 130 0.59 3.10 -10.56
CA ASP A 130 -0.48 3.68 -11.37
C ASP A 130 -1.85 3.01 -11.15
N GLU A 131 -1.86 1.73 -10.75
CA GLU A 131 -3.08 0.98 -10.43
C GLU A 131 -3.60 1.29 -9.01
N ILE A 132 -2.72 1.69 -8.08
CA ILE A 132 -3.10 1.95 -6.68
C ILE A 132 -4.13 3.08 -6.57
N PRO A 133 -4.00 4.23 -7.25
CA PRO A 133 -5.05 5.26 -7.28
C PRO A 133 -6.40 4.76 -7.79
N LYS A 134 -6.44 3.85 -8.78
CA LYS A 134 -7.70 3.31 -9.31
C LYS A 134 -8.40 2.46 -8.25
N ARG A 135 -7.65 1.60 -7.56
CA ARG A 135 -8.16 0.78 -6.45
C ARG A 135 -8.58 1.62 -5.24
N ALA A 136 -7.86 2.70 -4.94
CA ALA A 136 -8.28 3.66 -3.92
C ALA A 136 -9.60 4.36 -4.29
N THR A 137 -9.78 4.73 -5.56
CA THR A 137 -11.06 5.28 -6.04
C THR A 137 -12.19 4.25 -5.93
N TRP A 138 -11.94 2.98 -6.26
CA TRP A 138 -12.92 1.91 -6.02
C TRP A 138 -13.27 1.83 -4.53
N SER A 139 -12.29 1.82 -3.63
CA SER A 139 -12.55 1.86 -2.18
C SER A 139 -13.45 3.05 -1.79
N LEU A 140 -13.23 4.24 -2.34
CA LEU A 140 -14.10 5.40 -2.08
C LEU A 140 -15.55 5.16 -2.55
N LEU A 141 -15.71 4.65 -3.78
CA LEU A 141 -17.03 4.34 -4.33
C LEU A 141 -17.76 3.25 -3.52
N HIS A 142 -17.03 2.22 -3.08
CA HIS A 142 -17.55 1.17 -2.23
C HIS A 142 -18.10 1.72 -0.91
N HIS A 143 -17.31 2.50 -0.17
CA HIS A 143 -17.79 3.06 1.11
C HIS A 143 -18.94 4.06 0.90
N GLY A 144 -18.94 4.81 -0.21
CA GLY A 144 -20.08 5.63 -0.62
C GLY A 144 -21.35 4.80 -0.89
N ALA A 145 -21.21 3.65 -1.55
CA ALA A 145 -22.31 2.73 -1.82
C ALA A 145 -22.83 2.07 -0.54
N VAL A 146 -21.95 1.69 0.40
CA VAL A 146 -22.35 1.19 1.73
C VAL A 146 -23.15 2.24 2.47
N MET A 147 -22.67 3.49 2.53
CA MET A 147 -23.41 4.59 3.18
C MET A 147 -24.78 4.81 2.57
N LEU A 148 -24.87 4.88 1.24
CA LEU A 148 -26.13 5.04 0.53
C LEU A 148 -27.08 3.87 0.82
N THR A 149 -26.57 2.64 0.84
CA THR A 149 -27.37 1.44 1.15
C THR A 149 -27.92 1.48 2.56
N MET A 150 -27.09 1.84 3.55
CA MET A 150 -27.53 1.92 4.96
C MET A 150 -28.53 3.06 5.19
N LEU A 151 -28.39 4.18 4.48
CA LEU A 151 -29.38 5.27 4.47
C LEU A 151 -30.71 4.81 3.86
N LEU A 152 -30.68 4.05 2.77
CA LEU A 152 -31.89 3.49 2.17
C LEU A 152 -32.58 2.50 3.11
N ILE A 153 -31.83 1.63 3.78
CA ILE A 153 -32.39 0.72 4.80
C ILE A 153 -33.06 1.55 5.90
N GLY A 154 -32.36 2.52 6.50
CA GLY A 154 -32.93 3.36 7.56
C GLY A 154 -34.17 4.16 7.12
N LEU A 155 -34.21 4.62 5.87
CA LEU A 155 -35.38 5.30 5.32
C LEU A 155 -36.57 4.36 5.12
N LEU A 156 -36.34 3.13 4.68
CA LEU A 156 -37.40 2.16 4.34
C LEU A 156 -37.92 1.40 5.57
N SER A 157 -37.06 1.08 6.54
CA SER A 157 -37.44 0.36 7.77
C SER A 157 -37.67 1.27 8.98
N GLY A 158 -37.22 2.53 8.92
CA GLY A 158 -37.23 3.45 10.07
C GLY A 158 -36.05 3.27 11.04
N GLU A 159 -35.17 2.30 10.79
CA GLU A 159 -34.05 1.93 11.66
C GLU A 159 -32.77 2.74 11.36
N TRP A 160 -32.70 3.97 11.86
CA TRP A 160 -31.57 4.89 11.61
C TRP A 160 -30.27 4.52 12.33
N PHE A 161 -30.33 3.65 13.35
CA PHE A 161 -29.18 3.27 14.14
C PHE A 161 -28.08 2.63 13.28
N MET A 162 -28.46 1.76 12.34
CA MET A 162 -27.51 1.08 11.45
C MET A 162 -26.79 2.07 10.52
N ALA A 163 -27.52 3.05 10.00
CA ALA A 163 -26.94 4.13 9.19
C ALA A 163 -25.91 4.93 9.99
N ALA A 164 -26.25 5.34 11.21
CA ALA A 164 -25.33 6.07 12.09
C ALA A 164 -24.08 5.26 12.43
N MET A 165 -24.24 3.99 12.80
CA MET A 165 -23.12 3.11 13.14
C MET A 165 -22.22 2.79 11.94
N SER A 166 -22.77 2.76 10.72
CA SER A 166 -22.01 2.52 9.49
C SER A 166 -21.14 3.72 9.06
N ALA A 167 -21.49 4.93 9.51
CA ALA A 167 -20.75 6.15 9.17
C ALA A 167 -19.31 6.12 9.65
N VAL A 168 -19.07 5.59 10.85
CA VAL A 168 -17.72 5.50 11.43
C VAL A 168 -16.79 4.61 10.60
N PRO A 169 -17.09 3.32 10.33
CA PRO A 169 -16.23 2.49 9.50
C PRO A 169 -16.12 3.02 8.07
N CYS A 170 -17.18 3.58 7.49
CA CYS A 170 -17.10 4.19 6.16
C CYS A 170 -16.16 5.40 6.13
N GLY A 171 -16.19 6.26 7.15
CA GLY A 171 -15.27 7.39 7.29
C GLY A 171 -13.81 6.94 7.40
N VAL A 172 -13.54 5.87 8.17
CA VAL A 172 -12.20 5.27 8.27
C VAL A 172 -11.74 4.74 6.91
N GLY A 173 -12.59 3.98 6.22
CA GLY A 173 -12.29 3.45 4.89
C GLY A 173 -12.00 4.53 3.84
N ILE A 174 -12.75 5.63 3.87
CA ILE A 174 -12.51 6.81 3.01
C ILE A 174 -11.16 7.44 3.34
N GLY A 175 -10.87 7.68 4.61
CA GLY A 175 -9.59 8.26 5.05
C GLY A 175 -8.39 7.40 4.61
N LEU A 176 -8.50 6.07 4.75
CA LEU A 176 -7.47 5.13 4.31
C LEU A 176 -7.29 5.10 2.80
N ALA A 177 -8.37 5.21 2.01
CA ALA A 177 -8.30 5.31 0.56
C ALA A 177 -7.58 6.58 0.10
N VAL A 178 -7.89 7.73 0.73
CA VAL A 178 -7.20 9.00 0.46
C VAL A 178 -5.71 8.89 0.83
N ALA A 179 -5.39 8.33 2.00
CA ALA A 179 -4.02 8.11 2.44
C ALA A 179 -3.26 7.19 1.47
N LEU A 180 -3.89 6.11 0.99
CA LEU A 180 -3.30 5.18 0.02
C LEU A 180 -2.99 5.87 -1.31
N ARG A 181 -3.90 6.72 -1.82
CA ARG A 181 -3.68 7.52 -3.03
C ARG A 181 -2.53 8.53 -2.85
N GLY A 182 -2.46 9.19 -1.70
CA GLY A 182 -1.36 10.10 -1.36
C GLY A 182 -0.02 9.38 -1.26
N ALA A 183 0.00 8.20 -0.63
CA ALA A 183 1.17 7.35 -0.50
C ALA A 183 1.68 6.86 -1.86
N ALA A 184 0.79 6.46 -2.78
CA ALA A 184 1.16 6.08 -4.14
C ALA A 184 1.82 7.24 -4.90
N ARG A 185 1.23 8.44 -4.84
CA ARG A 185 1.83 9.65 -5.45
C ARG A 185 3.21 9.96 -4.87
N LYS A 186 3.37 9.85 -3.55
CA LYS A 186 4.66 10.03 -2.88
C LYS A 186 5.68 8.99 -3.33
N ALA A 187 5.28 7.72 -3.41
CA ALA A 187 6.13 6.63 -3.87
C ALA A 187 6.61 6.83 -5.32
N SER A 188 5.74 7.34 -6.21
CA SER A 188 6.11 7.64 -7.60
C SER A 188 7.13 8.78 -7.69
N ARG A 189 6.98 9.85 -6.89
CA ARG A 189 7.93 10.98 -6.87
C ARG A 189 9.32 10.59 -6.40
N LEU A 190 9.40 9.81 -5.32
CA LEU A 190 10.66 9.26 -4.82
C LEU A 190 11.34 8.31 -5.83
N GLY A 191 10.63 7.90 -6.87
CA GLY A 191 11.17 7.10 -7.95
C GLY A 191 11.81 7.86 -9.09
N GLY A 192 11.36 9.09 -9.35
CA GLY A 192 11.96 9.96 -10.36
C GLY A 192 13.28 10.57 -9.92
N GLU A 193 13.59 10.53 -8.61
CA GLU A 193 14.80 11.08 -8.01
C GLU A 193 15.96 10.07 -7.93
N LEU A 194 15.92 8.93 -8.65
CA LEU A 194 17.07 8.02 -8.66
C LEU A 194 18.26 8.73 -9.32
N PRO A 195 19.37 8.97 -8.59
CA PRO A 195 20.58 9.56 -9.15
C PRO A 195 21.26 8.50 -10.01
N GLY A 196 21.29 8.70 -11.33
CA GLY A 196 21.98 7.76 -12.23
C GLY A 196 21.41 7.64 -13.64
N GLY A 197 20.84 8.72 -14.17
CA GLY A 197 20.56 8.88 -15.59
C GLY A 197 21.53 9.85 -16.28
N GLU A 198 22.66 10.19 -15.66
CA GLU A 198 23.84 10.57 -16.45
C GLU A 198 24.36 9.27 -17.05
N GLY A 199 23.90 8.95 -18.27
CA GLY A 199 24.55 7.91 -19.04
C GLY A 199 26.04 8.23 -19.16
N PRO A 200 26.92 7.23 -19.30
CA PRO A 200 28.32 7.45 -19.64
C PRO A 200 28.39 7.94 -21.10
N GLY A 201 27.88 9.15 -21.33
CA GLY A 201 28.00 9.94 -22.54
C GLY A 201 28.98 11.08 -22.34
N GLY A 202 29.94 10.91 -21.41
CA GLY A 202 31.21 11.60 -21.53
C GLY A 202 31.86 11.08 -22.79
N GLU A 203 31.53 11.72 -23.92
CA GLU A 203 32.39 11.74 -25.09
C GLU A 203 33.80 12.02 -24.59
N LEU A 204 34.64 10.98 -24.58
CA LEU A 204 36.07 11.21 -24.50
C LEU A 204 36.37 12.10 -25.71
N PRO A 205 36.94 13.31 -25.53
CA PRO A 205 37.37 14.10 -26.66
C PRO A 205 38.33 13.23 -27.45
N GLY A 206 38.02 12.99 -28.73
CA GLY A 206 38.81 12.18 -29.64
C GLY A 206 40.25 12.66 -29.63
N GLY A 207 41.08 11.98 -28.83
CA GLY A 207 42.52 12.10 -28.90
C GLY A 207 42.97 11.37 -30.14
N GLU A 208 43.11 12.09 -31.23
CA GLU A 208 43.88 11.65 -32.38
C GLU A 208 45.28 11.29 -31.89
N LEU A 209 45.63 10.00 -31.91
CA LEU A 209 47.00 9.56 -31.70
C LEU A 209 47.81 9.96 -32.94
N PRO A 210 48.96 10.65 -32.79
CA PRO A 210 49.86 10.88 -33.90
C PRO A 210 50.46 9.54 -34.35
N VAL A 211 50.15 9.13 -35.58
CA VAL A 211 50.80 8.00 -36.25
C VAL A 211 52.20 8.45 -36.65
N ALA A 212 53.19 8.06 -35.86
CA ALA A 212 54.58 8.15 -36.24
C ALA A 212 54.98 6.86 -36.97
N ASP A 213 54.66 6.77 -38.26
CA ASP A 213 55.30 5.80 -39.16
C ASP A 213 56.43 6.50 -39.90
N ALA A 214 57.55 6.61 -39.19
CA ALA A 214 58.87 6.58 -39.80
C ALA A 214 59.42 5.17 -39.56
N LEU A 215 59.74 4.47 -40.65
CA LEU A 215 60.87 3.54 -40.84
C LEU A 215 60.52 2.50 -41.91
N GLY A 216 61.15 2.64 -43.08
CA GLY A 216 61.11 1.66 -44.18
C GLY A 216 61.34 2.30 -45.53
#